data_AF-A0A932VIY0-F1
#
_entry.id   AF-A0A932VIY0-F1
#
_cell.length_a   1.000
_cell.length_b   1.000
_cell.length_c   1.000
_cell.angle_alpha   90.00
_cell.angle_beta   90.00
_cell.angle_gamma   90.00
#
_symmetry.space_group_name_H-M   'P 1'
#
loop_
_entity.id
_entity.type
_entity.pdbx_description
1 polymer ?
#
loop_
_entity_poly.entity_id
_entity_poly.type
_entity_poly.pdbx_seq_one_letter_code
_entity_poly.pdbx_strand_id
1 'polypeptide(L)'
;LISTFLYFRLGYEASFMLLAIPAVIAISLLAAAKKMFPHPERLVTEGIGRGKNKITKTLWIYIIAVSFVGMGTSDFPLIAYHAKKISLIGDVYIPLVYSLTTVVTGLSALLFGRLFDRVGITAVIAGVACSTTFAWFAFFGGVAGLFIGLAMWGIGMGAQESVMKAVIADMMREEHRGMAFGIFNASYGVFSFVGSVIIGLLYDTNISYLVYFSIASHIVAIVMLTMISGRRFY
;
A
#
# COMPACT_ATOMS: atom_id res chain seq x y z
N LEU A 1 1.33 -16.26 -11.42
CA LEU A 1 2.15 -16.41 -12.66
C LEU A 1 3.55 -16.89 -12.32
N ILE A 2 4.41 -16.07 -11.72
CA ILE A 2 5.79 -16.46 -11.35
C ILE A 2 5.82 -17.65 -10.38
N SER A 3 4.98 -17.64 -9.33
CA SER A 3 4.88 -18.74 -8.35
C SER A 3 4.48 -20.08 -9.01
N THR A 4 3.59 -20.03 -10.00
CA THR A 4 3.13 -21.21 -10.76
C THR A 4 4.25 -21.78 -11.63
N PHE A 5 5.07 -20.94 -12.26
CA PHE A 5 6.17 -21.38 -13.12
C PHE A 5 7.40 -21.87 -12.35
N LEU A 6 7.70 -21.26 -11.20
CA LEU A 6 8.73 -21.76 -10.29
C LEU A 6 8.37 -23.14 -9.72
N TYR A 7 7.08 -23.41 -9.48
CA TYR A 7 6.60 -24.74 -9.08
C TYR A 7 6.90 -25.81 -10.15
N PHE A 8 6.85 -25.45 -11.44
CA PHE A 8 7.24 -26.33 -12.55
C PHE A 8 8.76 -26.38 -12.84
N ARG A 9 9.60 -25.82 -11.96
CA ARG A 9 11.08 -25.78 -12.08
C ARG A 9 11.64 -25.14 -13.35
N LEU A 10 10.89 -24.23 -13.99
CA LEU A 10 11.31 -23.59 -15.24
C LEU A 10 12.39 -22.49 -15.08
N GLY A 11 12.91 -22.29 -13.87
CA GLY A 11 13.95 -21.29 -13.57
C GLY A 11 13.43 -19.85 -13.53
N TYR A 12 14.23 -18.95 -12.96
CA TYR A 12 13.89 -17.52 -12.86
C TYR A 12 13.83 -16.84 -14.23
N GLU A 13 14.74 -17.20 -15.14
CA GLU A 13 14.85 -16.59 -16.48
C GLU A 13 13.58 -16.80 -17.32
N ALA A 14 13.08 -18.04 -17.43
CA ALA A 14 11.84 -18.32 -18.14
C ALA A 14 10.61 -17.66 -17.49
N SER A 15 10.61 -17.53 -16.16
CA SER A 15 9.55 -16.82 -15.43
C SER A 15 9.50 -15.34 -15.77
N PHE A 16 10.66 -14.70 -16.00
CA PHE A 16 10.75 -13.31 -16.45
C PHE A 16 10.39 -13.13 -17.93
N MET A 17 10.81 -14.07 -18.81
CA MET A 17 10.41 -14.02 -20.23
C MET A 17 8.88 -14.06 -20.40
N LEU A 18 8.18 -14.77 -19.51
CA LEU A 18 6.71 -14.83 -19.52
C LEU A 18 6.06 -13.47 -19.25
N LEU A 19 6.72 -12.57 -18.49
CA LEU A 19 6.22 -11.21 -18.25
C LEU A 19 6.26 -10.34 -19.51
N ALA A 20 7.02 -10.73 -20.54
CA ALA A 20 7.00 -10.04 -21.83
C ALA A 20 5.62 -10.12 -22.50
N ILE A 21 4.88 -11.21 -22.29
CA ILE A 21 3.55 -11.41 -22.89
C ILE A 21 2.56 -10.32 -22.42
N PRO A 22 2.27 -10.15 -21.11
CA PRO A 22 1.38 -9.09 -20.65
C PRO A 22 1.92 -7.69 -20.95
N ALA A 23 3.25 -7.49 -20.97
CA ALA A 23 3.85 -6.21 -21.34
C ALA A 23 3.57 -5.84 -22.80
N VAL A 24 3.76 -6.77 -23.75
CA VAL A 24 3.45 -6.55 -25.17
C VAL A 24 1.96 -6.31 -25.38
N ILE A 25 1.10 -7.05 -24.70
CA ILE A 25 -0.35 -6.82 -24.73
C ILE A 25 -0.69 -5.41 -24.24
N ALA A 26 -0.13 -4.98 -23.11
CA ALA A 26 -0.37 -3.65 -22.56
C ALA A 26 0.10 -2.53 -23.49
N ILE A 27 1.29 -2.66 -24.09
CA ILE A 27 1.83 -1.68 -25.05
C ILE A 27 0.96 -1.63 -26.32
N SER A 28 0.53 -2.79 -26.81
CA SER A 28 -0.30 -2.89 -28.01
C SER A 28 -1.67 -2.24 -27.77
N LEU A 29 -2.29 -2.49 -26.62
CA LEU A 29 -3.53 -1.84 -26.21
C LEU A 29 -3.35 -0.33 -26.03
N LEU A 30 -2.26 0.13 -25.43
CA LEU A 30 -1.97 1.55 -25.27
C LEU A 30 -1.79 2.24 -26.63
N ALA A 31 -1.05 1.62 -27.55
CA ALA A 31 -0.87 2.13 -28.91
C ALA A 31 -2.21 2.20 -29.67
N ALA A 32 -3.03 1.15 -29.55
CA ALA A 32 -4.38 1.13 -30.13
C ALA A 32 -5.27 2.22 -29.53
N ALA A 33 -5.30 2.37 -28.20
CA ALA A 33 -6.07 3.38 -27.51
C ALA A 33 -5.63 4.80 -27.89
N LYS A 34 -4.32 5.07 -27.97
CA LYS A 34 -3.79 6.36 -28.43
C LYS A 34 -4.21 6.68 -29.86
N LYS A 35 -4.31 5.66 -30.73
CA LYS A 35 -4.77 5.81 -32.12
C LYS A 35 -6.28 6.02 -32.22
N MET A 36 -7.06 5.35 -31.37
CA MET A 36 -8.53 5.45 -31.34
C MET A 36 -9.02 6.74 -30.66
N PHE A 37 -8.27 7.26 -29.67
CA PHE A 37 -8.60 8.46 -28.92
C PHE A 37 -7.44 9.48 -28.97
N PRO A 38 -7.20 10.13 -30.13
CA PRO A 38 -6.12 11.11 -30.29
C PRO A 38 -6.32 12.38 -29.46
N HIS A 39 -7.55 12.65 -28.98
CA HIS A 39 -7.88 13.78 -28.10
C HIS A 39 -8.61 13.30 -26.84
N PRO A 40 -7.91 12.62 -25.90
CA PRO A 40 -8.53 12.10 -24.67
C PRO A 40 -9.06 13.21 -23.76
N GLU A 41 -8.53 14.43 -23.90
CA GLU A 41 -8.96 15.65 -23.20
C GLU A 41 -10.44 15.99 -23.43
N ARG A 42 -10.98 15.68 -24.61
CA ARG A 42 -12.39 15.95 -24.95
C ARG A 42 -13.37 14.99 -24.28
N LEU A 43 -12.87 13.88 -23.72
CA LEU A 43 -13.67 12.91 -22.96
C LEU A 43 -13.82 13.33 -21.50
N VAL A 44 -12.96 14.22 -21.03
CA VAL A 44 -13.08 14.88 -19.73
C VAL A 44 -14.07 16.01 -19.90
N THR A 45 -15.36 15.72 -19.74
CA THR A 45 -16.37 16.77 -19.57
C THR A 45 -15.91 17.67 -18.42
N GLU A 46 -15.83 18.99 -18.63
CA GLU A 46 -15.65 19.99 -17.58
C GLU A 46 -16.84 19.91 -16.62
N GLY A 47 -16.83 18.92 -15.74
CA GLY A 47 -17.72 18.86 -14.60
C GLY A 47 -17.33 19.99 -13.66
N ILE A 48 -18.33 20.62 -13.04
CA ILE A 48 -18.15 21.53 -11.91
C ILE A 48 -17.46 20.71 -10.81
N GLY A 49 -16.13 20.67 -10.83
CA GLY A 49 -15.34 19.81 -9.96
C GLY A 49 -15.60 20.18 -8.50
N ARG A 50 -16.21 19.27 -7.75
CA ARG A 50 -16.23 19.34 -6.29
C ARG A 50 -14.79 19.17 -5.79
N GLY A 51 -14.36 20.01 -4.84
CA GLY A 51 -13.01 20.00 -4.28
C GLY A 51 -12.36 21.37 -4.29
N LYS A 52 -11.14 21.49 -3.73
CA LYS A 52 -10.41 22.76 -3.67
C LYS A 52 -9.37 22.88 -4.79
N ASN A 53 -9.14 24.10 -5.25
CA ASN A 53 -8.10 24.41 -6.25
C ASN A 53 -6.68 24.46 -5.64
N LYS A 54 -6.56 24.44 -4.31
CA LYS A 54 -5.28 24.58 -3.60
C LYS A 54 -5.15 23.49 -2.56
N ILE A 55 -3.92 23.06 -2.32
CA ILE A 55 -3.61 22.10 -1.26
C ILE A 55 -3.92 22.73 0.09
N THR A 56 -4.87 22.13 0.79
CA THR A 56 -5.32 22.60 2.10
C THR A 56 -4.43 22.08 3.21
N LYS A 57 -4.48 22.73 4.38
CA LYS A 57 -3.87 22.19 5.60
C LYS A 57 -4.34 20.76 5.90
N THR A 58 -5.61 20.45 5.62
CA THR A 58 -6.15 19.10 5.83
C THR A 58 -5.56 18.07 4.88
N LEU A 59 -5.37 18.42 3.59
CA LEU A 59 -4.69 17.54 2.64
C LEU A 59 -3.21 17.34 3.02
N TRP A 60 -2.52 18.37 3.54
CA TRP A 60 -1.16 18.21 4.06
C TRP A 60 -1.09 17.28 5.27
N ILE A 61 -1.96 17.47 6.27
CA ILE A 61 -2.02 16.58 7.44
C ILE A 61 -2.30 15.14 6.99
N TYR A 62 -3.20 14.98 6.01
CA TYR A 62 -3.52 13.68 5.44
C TYR A 62 -2.32 13.02 4.77
N ILE A 63 -1.62 13.73 3.88
CA ILE A 63 -0.42 13.22 3.19
C ILE A 63 0.66 12.82 4.19
N ILE A 64 0.91 13.64 5.20
CA ILE A 64 1.90 13.33 6.24
C ILE A 64 1.46 12.11 7.05
N ALA A 65 0.18 12.04 7.45
CA ALA A 65 -0.34 10.90 8.21
C ALA A 65 -0.14 9.59 7.45
N VAL A 66 -0.48 9.55 6.16
CA VAL A 66 -0.27 8.36 5.31
C VAL A 66 1.22 8.08 5.10
N SER A 67 2.06 9.11 5.03
CA SER A 67 3.51 8.94 4.93
C SER A 67 4.08 8.23 6.17
N PHE A 68 3.58 8.55 7.37
CA PHE A 68 3.92 7.80 8.60
C PHE A 68 3.46 6.34 8.56
N VAL A 69 2.33 6.04 7.89
CA VAL A 69 1.93 4.65 7.65
C VAL A 69 2.97 3.92 6.80
N GLY A 70 3.40 4.51 5.69
CA GLY A 70 4.46 3.95 4.83
C GLY A 70 5.77 3.76 5.59
N MET A 71 6.16 4.73 6.42
CA MET A 71 7.38 4.67 7.23
C MET A 71 7.37 3.53 8.25
N GLY A 72 6.23 3.27 8.88
CA GLY A 72 6.09 2.21 9.89
C GLY A 72 5.87 0.82 9.31
N THR A 73 5.57 0.71 8.02
CA THR A 73 5.23 -0.56 7.38
C THR A 73 6.50 -1.22 6.87
N SER A 74 6.92 -2.32 7.50
CA SER A 74 8.02 -3.14 7.00
C SER A 74 7.66 -3.73 5.64
N ASP A 75 8.60 -3.69 4.69
CA ASP A 75 8.40 -4.33 3.40
C ASP A 75 8.35 -5.86 3.56
N PHE A 76 7.53 -6.51 2.72
CA PHE A 76 7.41 -7.96 2.67
C PHE A 76 8.77 -8.70 2.59
N PRO A 77 9.77 -8.26 1.81
CA PRO A 77 11.07 -8.92 1.74
C PRO A 77 11.76 -9.04 3.11
N LEU A 78 11.60 -8.07 4.01
CA LEU A 78 12.21 -8.16 5.34
C LEU A 78 11.50 -9.21 6.21
N ILE A 79 10.17 -9.27 6.15
CA ILE A 79 9.37 -10.28 6.84
C ILE A 79 9.71 -11.68 6.31
N ALA A 80 9.81 -11.82 4.99
CA ALA A 80 10.21 -13.07 4.33
C ALA A 80 11.64 -13.48 4.68
N TYR A 81 12.57 -12.51 4.72
CA TYR A 81 13.94 -12.75 5.16
C TYR A 81 14.00 -13.21 6.60
N HIS A 82 13.23 -12.59 7.50
CA HIS A 82 13.12 -13.03 8.89
C HIS A 82 12.60 -14.47 8.97
N ALA A 83 11.47 -14.76 8.34
CA ALA A 83 10.87 -16.09 8.33
C ALA A 83 11.84 -17.17 7.80
N LYS A 84 12.66 -16.83 6.80
CA LYS A 84 13.74 -17.69 6.31
C LYS A 84 14.89 -17.83 7.32
N LYS A 85 15.38 -16.73 7.89
CA LYS A 85 16.53 -16.70 8.81
C LYS A 85 16.29 -17.58 10.05
N ILE A 86 15.08 -17.57 10.59
CA ILE A 86 14.70 -18.41 11.74
C ILE A 86 14.05 -19.74 11.33
N SER A 87 14.15 -20.12 10.06
CA SER A 87 13.67 -21.41 9.51
C SER A 87 12.18 -21.70 9.79
N LEU A 88 11.34 -20.66 9.83
CA LEU A 88 9.89 -20.83 10.03
C LEU A 88 9.20 -21.47 8.83
N ILE A 89 9.65 -21.14 7.62
CA ILE A 89 9.11 -21.64 6.36
C ILE A 89 10.26 -21.95 5.39
N GLY A 90 10.09 -22.97 4.56
CA GLY A 90 11.06 -23.28 3.50
C GLY A 90 11.02 -22.26 2.36
N ASP A 91 12.16 -22.05 1.70
CA ASP A 91 12.35 -21.06 0.61
C ASP A 91 11.30 -21.15 -0.51
N VAL A 92 10.87 -22.36 -0.85
CA VAL A 92 9.86 -22.62 -1.90
C VAL A 92 8.49 -22.05 -1.54
N TYR A 93 8.19 -21.86 -0.25
CA TYR A 93 6.91 -21.33 0.21
C TYR A 93 6.86 -19.80 0.27
N ILE A 94 7.99 -19.10 0.21
CA ILE A 94 8.02 -17.63 0.29
C ILE A 94 7.16 -16.98 -0.83
N PRO A 95 7.28 -17.38 -2.11
CA PRO A 95 6.43 -16.83 -3.17
C PRO A 95 4.94 -17.19 -3.01
N LEU A 96 4.63 -18.36 -2.44
CA LEU A 96 3.26 -18.78 -2.18
C LEU A 96 2.63 -17.93 -1.09
N VAL A 97 3.37 -17.70 0.00
CA VAL A 97 2.96 -16.81 1.09
C VAL A 97 2.77 -15.39 0.58
N TYR A 98 3.70 -14.87 -0.24
CA TYR A 98 3.54 -13.57 -0.89
C TYR A 98 2.25 -13.50 -1.71
N SER A 99 1.99 -14.52 -2.53
CA SER A 99 0.79 -14.59 -3.37
C SER A 99 -0.49 -14.58 -2.53
N LEU A 100 -0.50 -15.32 -1.42
CA LEU A 100 -1.62 -15.33 -0.48
C LEU A 100 -1.83 -13.93 0.14
N THR A 101 -0.75 -13.29 0.59
CA THR A 101 -0.81 -11.92 1.11
C THR A 101 -1.37 -10.95 0.09
N THR A 102 -0.97 -11.05 -1.19
CA THR A 102 -1.52 -10.21 -2.27
C THR A 102 -3.01 -10.46 -2.50
N VAL A 103 -3.50 -11.70 -2.39
CA VAL A 103 -4.94 -12.00 -2.44
C VAL A 103 -5.67 -11.31 -1.30
N VAL A 104 -5.14 -11.38 -0.08
CA VAL A 104 -5.71 -10.67 1.09
C VAL A 104 -5.73 -9.17 0.82
N THR A 105 -4.62 -8.58 0.35
CA THR A 105 -4.54 -7.17 -0.04
C THR A 105 -5.61 -6.78 -1.05
N GLY A 106 -5.81 -7.56 -2.11
CA GLY A 106 -6.83 -7.30 -3.12
C GLY A 106 -8.26 -7.37 -2.58
N LEU A 107 -8.58 -8.39 -1.76
CA LEU A 107 -9.89 -8.50 -1.11
C LEU A 107 -10.13 -7.34 -0.14
N SER A 108 -9.14 -6.99 0.66
CA SER A 108 -9.19 -5.87 1.59
C SER A 108 -9.36 -4.54 0.86
N ALA A 109 -8.67 -4.31 -0.25
CA ALA A 109 -8.86 -3.12 -1.09
C ALA A 109 -10.32 -2.95 -1.52
N LEU A 110 -10.97 -4.03 -1.98
CA LEU A 110 -12.39 -3.99 -2.36
C LEU A 110 -13.33 -3.74 -1.16
N LEU A 111 -13.06 -4.38 -0.02
CA LEU A 111 -13.85 -4.20 1.20
C LEU A 111 -13.73 -2.78 1.74
N PHE A 112 -12.49 -2.28 1.87
CA PHE A 112 -12.21 -0.96 2.40
C PHE A 112 -12.60 0.17 1.43
N GLY A 113 -12.53 -0.05 0.12
CA GLY A 113 -13.10 0.86 -0.87
C GLY A 113 -14.60 1.06 -0.65
N ARG A 114 -15.37 -0.04 -0.54
CA ARG A 114 -16.81 0.05 -0.22
C ARG A 114 -17.09 0.63 1.16
N LEU A 115 -16.23 0.35 2.14
CA LEU A 115 -16.37 0.89 3.48
C LEU A 115 -16.12 2.40 3.49
N PHE A 116 -15.15 2.87 2.71
CA PHE A 116 -14.86 4.29 2.54
C PHE A 116 -16.07 5.05 1.97
N ASP A 117 -16.75 4.50 0.98
CA ASP A 117 -17.96 5.13 0.42
C ASP A 117 -19.06 5.33 1.49
N ARG A 118 -19.06 4.50 2.56
CA ARG A 118 -20.05 4.57 3.64
C ARG A 118 -19.62 5.43 4.83
N VAL A 119 -18.38 5.30 5.30
CA VAL A 119 -17.90 5.95 6.54
C VAL A 119 -16.73 6.91 6.33
N GLY A 120 -16.33 7.13 5.08
CA GLY A 120 -15.24 8.02 4.69
C GLY A 120 -13.92 7.63 5.35
N ILE A 121 -13.20 8.64 5.83
CA ILE A 121 -11.84 8.51 6.38
C ILE A 121 -11.74 7.58 7.60
N THR A 122 -12.85 7.29 8.29
CA THR A 122 -12.90 6.28 9.36
C THR A 122 -12.52 4.88 8.84
N ALA A 123 -12.81 4.58 7.57
CA ALA A 123 -12.37 3.35 6.93
C ALA A 123 -10.83 3.26 6.85
N VAL A 124 -10.15 4.38 6.55
CA VAL A 124 -8.68 4.45 6.55
C VAL A 124 -8.14 4.17 7.95
N ILE A 125 -8.71 4.82 8.96
CA ILE A 125 -8.29 4.66 10.36
C ILE A 125 -8.44 3.21 10.80
N ALA A 126 -9.57 2.57 10.47
CA ALA A 126 -9.80 1.15 10.78
C ALA A 126 -8.79 0.22 10.09
N GLY A 127 -8.44 0.51 8.83
CA GLY A 127 -7.44 -0.25 8.08
C GLY A 127 -6.04 -0.13 8.70
N VAL A 128 -5.62 1.10 9.02
CA VAL A 128 -4.32 1.35 9.66
C VAL A 128 -4.27 0.72 11.06
N ALA A 129 -5.34 0.87 11.85
CA ALA A 129 -5.44 0.28 13.19
C ALA A 129 -5.38 -1.25 13.16
N CYS A 130 -6.02 -1.88 12.17
CA CYS A 130 -5.91 -3.32 11.96
C CYS A 130 -4.48 -3.73 11.62
N SER A 131 -3.75 -2.93 10.85
CA SER A 131 -2.35 -3.23 10.56
C SER A 131 -1.39 -2.91 11.70
N THR A 132 -1.71 -2.05 12.67
CA THR A 132 -0.74 -1.58 13.70
C THR A 132 0.05 -2.70 14.38
N THR A 133 -0.58 -3.83 14.69
CA THR A 133 0.07 -4.94 15.41
C THR A 133 0.67 -6.00 14.49
N PHE A 134 0.70 -5.78 13.16
CA PHE A 134 1.23 -6.75 12.20
C PHE A 134 2.67 -7.16 12.54
N ALA A 135 3.52 -6.20 12.90
CA ALA A 135 4.93 -6.44 13.18
C ALA A 135 5.10 -7.32 14.41
N TRP A 136 4.29 -7.13 15.45
CA TRP A 136 4.34 -7.97 16.64
C TRP A 136 4.10 -9.44 16.30
N PHE A 137 3.03 -9.72 15.54
CA PHE A 137 2.70 -11.09 15.13
C PHE A 137 3.73 -11.68 14.16
N ALA A 138 4.18 -10.87 13.17
CA ALA A 138 5.10 -11.32 12.14
C ALA A 138 6.50 -11.69 12.67
N PHE A 139 6.99 -10.97 13.68
CA PHE A 139 8.35 -11.17 14.21
C PHE A 139 8.40 -12.01 15.50
N PHE A 140 7.35 -12.05 16.31
CA PHE A 140 7.36 -12.79 17.58
C PHE A 140 6.39 -13.99 17.65
N GLY A 141 5.45 -14.13 16.71
CA GLY A 141 4.37 -15.10 16.82
C GLY A 141 4.61 -16.47 16.18
N GLY A 142 5.86 -16.79 15.78
CA GLY A 142 6.20 -18.06 15.12
C GLY A 142 5.47 -18.25 13.79
N VAL A 143 5.15 -19.50 13.40
CA VAL A 143 4.51 -19.80 12.11
C VAL A 143 3.08 -19.23 12.04
N ALA A 144 2.25 -19.50 13.05
CA ALA A 144 0.87 -19.01 13.07
C ALA A 144 0.82 -17.47 13.12
N GLY A 145 1.67 -16.85 13.94
CA GLY A 145 1.80 -15.41 14.02
C GLY A 145 2.30 -14.77 12.72
N LEU A 146 3.20 -15.44 11.98
CA LEU A 146 3.63 -14.97 10.66
C LEU A 146 2.42 -14.82 9.71
N PHE A 147 1.55 -15.84 9.62
CA PHE A 147 0.37 -15.77 8.76
C PHE A 147 -0.64 -14.71 9.24
N ILE A 148 -0.86 -14.59 10.54
CA ILE A 148 -1.72 -13.56 11.12
C ILE A 148 -1.16 -12.16 10.81
N GLY A 149 0.13 -11.95 11.07
CA GLY A 149 0.83 -10.70 10.81
C GLY A 149 0.80 -10.33 9.32
N LEU A 150 1.01 -11.30 8.42
CA LEU A 150 0.92 -11.07 6.98
C LEU A 150 -0.51 -10.78 6.52
N ALA A 151 -1.53 -11.41 7.12
CA ALA A 151 -2.92 -11.07 6.83
C ALA A 151 -3.24 -9.64 7.27
N MET A 152 -2.80 -9.23 8.46
CA MET A 152 -2.97 -7.86 8.98
C MET A 152 -2.21 -6.83 8.14
N TRP A 153 -0.98 -7.16 7.73
CA TRP A 153 -0.19 -6.36 6.79
C TRP A 153 -0.91 -6.21 5.45
N GLY A 154 -1.45 -7.32 4.91
CA GLY A 154 -2.20 -7.33 3.66
C GLY A 154 -3.46 -6.47 3.74
N ILE A 155 -4.20 -6.54 4.85
CA ILE A 155 -5.36 -5.68 5.12
C ILE A 155 -4.96 -4.20 5.14
N GLY A 156 -3.88 -3.86 5.86
CA GLY A 156 -3.35 -2.50 5.91
C GLY A 156 -2.99 -1.97 4.52
N MET A 157 -2.21 -2.74 3.76
CA MET A 157 -1.83 -2.39 2.38
C MET A 157 -3.04 -2.23 1.46
N GLY A 158 -4.04 -3.12 1.57
CA GLY A 158 -5.25 -3.04 0.75
C GLY A 158 -6.06 -1.78 1.06
N ALA A 159 -6.21 -1.46 2.35
CA ALA A 159 -6.84 -0.22 2.78
C ALA A 159 -6.04 1.02 2.30
N GLN A 160 -4.72 0.96 2.35
CA GLN A 160 -3.85 2.05 1.88
C GLN A 160 -4.00 2.29 0.37
N GLU A 161 -3.86 1.24 -0.44
CA GLU A 161 -3.86 1.36 -1.90
C GLU A 161 -5.18 1.88 -2.46
N SER A 162 -6.31 1.39 -1.94
CA SER A 162 -7.64 1.77 -2.44
C SER A 162 -8.14 3.08 -1.84
N VAL A 163 -8.10 3.20 -0.52
CA VAL A 163 -8.82 4.28 0.16
C VAL A 163 -8.01 5.57 0.12
N MET A 164 -6.67 5.48 0.18
CA MET A 164 -5.90 6.70 0.37
C MET A 164 -5.87 7.61 -0.85
N LYS A 165 -5.90 7.00 -2.04
CA LYS A 165 -6.02 7.74 -3.29
C LYS A 165 -7.42 8.32 -3.47
N ALA A 166 -8.46 7.62 -3.00
CA ALA A 166 -9.84 8.11 -3.04
C ALA A 166 -10.01 9.39 -2.20
N VAL A 167 -9.45 9.44 -0.99
CA VAL A 167 -9.48 10.63 -0.14
C VAL A 167 -8.87 11.86 -0.85
N ILE A 168 -7.75 11.69 -1.54
CA ILE A 168 -7.11 12.79 -2.29
C ILE A 168 -7.99 13.23 -3.45
N ALA A 169 -8.60 12.29 -4.16
CA ALA A 169 -9.51 12.58 -5.26
C ALA A 169 -10.76 13.35 -4.80
N ASP A 170 -11.26 13.09 -3.60
CA ASP A 170 -12.40 13.81 -3.01
C ASP A 170 -12.02 15.22 -2.51
N MET A 171 -10.79 15.41 -2.03
CA MET A 171 -10.33 16.71 -1.53
C MET A 171 -9.96 17.72 -2.63
N MET A 172 -9.60 17.24 -3.81
CA MET A 172 -9.02 18.04 -4.90
C MET A 172 -9.87 17.96 -6.15
N ARG A 173 -10.05 19.12 -6.80
CA ARG A 173 -10.66 19.15 -8.13
C ARG A 173 -9.82 18.41 -9.14
N GLU A 174 -10.49 17.86 -10.15
CA GLU A 174 -9.90 17.01 -11.17
C GLU A 174 -8.66 17.63 -11.83
N GLU A 175 -8.67 18.93 -12.12
CA GLU A 175 -7.57 19.61 -12.79
C GLU A 175 -6.29 19.70 -11.91
N HIS A 176 -6.45 19.58 -10.59
CA HIS A 176 -5.37 19.71 -9.62
C HIS A 176 -5.00 18.38 -8.93
N ARG A 177 -5.71 17.28 -9.25
CA ARG A 177 -5.45 15.95 -8.69
C ARG A 177 -4.04 15.46 -9.02
N GLY A 178 -3.54 15.73 -10.22
CA GLY A 178 -2.18 15.35 -10.63
C GLY A 178 -1.09 15.89 -9.70
N MET A 179 -1.18 17.17 -9.31
CA MET A 179 -0.26 17.80 -8.36
C MET A 179 -0.36 17.16 -6.97
N ALA A 180 -1.58 16.93 -6.48
CA ALA A 180 -1.81 16.34 -5.17
C ALA A 180 -1.29 14.90 -5.10
N PHE A 181 -1.53 14.08 -6.13
CA PHE A 181 -0.95 12.75 -6.24
C PHE A 181 0.57 12.79 -6.37
N GLY A 182 1.15 13.78 -7.05
CA GLY A 182 2.60 13.96 -7.13
C GLY A 182 3.23 14.17 -5.75
N ILE A 183 2.71 15.12 -4.97
CA ILE A 183 3.19 15.42 -3.61
C ILE A 183 2.96 14.23 -2.68
N PHE A 184 1.80 13.58 -2.79
CA PHE A 184 1.50 12.37 -2.03
C PHE A 184 2.53 11.26 -2.28
N ASN A 185 2.77 10.89 -3.55
CA ASN A 185 3.69 9.80 -3.88
C ASN A 185 5.15 10.17 -3.51
N ALA A 186 5.55 11.43 -3.68
CA ALA A 186 6.87 11.90 -3.26
C ALA A 186 7.05 11.79 -1.73
N SER A 187 6.10 12.32 -0.96
CA SER A 187 6.12 12.25 0.51
C SER A 187 6.11 10.81 1.01
N TYR A 188 5.17 10.00 0.49
CA TYR A 188 5.05 8.59 0.84
C TYR A 188 6.33 7.82 0.49
N GLY A 189 6.91 8.05 -0.68
CA GLY A 189 8.15 7.42 -1.11
C GLY A 189 9.33 7.76 -0.21
N VAL A 190 9.52 9.04 0.13
CA VAL A 190 10.59 9.48 1.05
C VAL A 190 10.44 8.84 2.43
N PHE A 191 9.24 8.88 3.00
CA PHE A 191 8.99 8.30 4.32
C PHE A 191 9.11 6.78 4.33
N SER A 192 8.62 6.09 3.29
CA SER A 192 8.76 4.64 3.17
C SER A 192 10.23 4.23 3.01
N PHE A 193 11.01 5.01 2.26
CA PHE A 193 12.45 4.80 2.13
C PHE A 193 13.18 4.98 3.47
N VAL A 194 12.95 6.12 4.15
CA VAL A 194 13.55 6.40 5.46
C VAL A 194 13.13 5.34 6.49
N GLY A 195 11.85 4.98 6.50
CA GLY A 195 11.30 3.93 7.36
C GLY A 195 11.96 2.59 7.12
N SER A 196 12.11 2.18 5.86
CA SER A 196 12.76 0.93 5.48
C SER A 196 14.23 0.88 5.90
N VAL A 197 14.97 1.99 5.77
CA VAL A 197 16.35 2.10 6.25
C VAL A 197 16.40 1.95 7.78
N ILE A 198 15.55 2.67 8.52
CA ILE A 198 15.49 2.60 9.98
C ILE A 198 15.13 1.18 10.43
N ILE A 199 14.07 0.60 9.87
CA ILE A 199 13.62 -0.75 10.15
C ILE A 199 14.74 -1.77 9.86
N GLY A 200 15.45 -1.62 8.74
CA GLY A 200 16.59 -2.46 8.40
C GLY A 200 17.71 -2.40 9.44
N LEU A 201 18.12 -1.19 9.86
CA LEU A 201 19.14 -1.01 10.90
C LEU A 201 18.70 -1.53 12.27
N LEU A 202 17.43 -1.31 12.63
CA LEU A 202 16.86 -1.82 13.88
C LEU A 202 16.75 -3.34 13.88
N TYR A 203 16.52 -3.97 12.73
CA TYR A 203 16.47 -5.43 12.60
C TYR A 203 17.77 -6.10 13.05
N ASP A 204 18.92 -5.54 12.67
CA ASP A 204 20.23 -6.07 13.05
C ASP A 204 20.59 -5.78 14.51
N THR A 205 20.02 -4.73 15.10
CA THR A 205 20.29 -4.33 16.49
C THR A 205 19.37 -5.08 17.47
N ASN A 206 18.06 -4.91 17.33
CA ASN A 206 17.05 -5.54 18.19
C ASN A 206 15.67 -5.49 17.51
N ILE A 207 15.10 -6.67 17.27
CA ILE A 207 13.78 -6.85 16.65
C ILE A 207 12.67 -6.13 17.44
N SER A 208 12.76 -6.05 18.77
CA SER A 208 11.78 -5.34 19.60
C SER A 208 11.72 -3.85 19.27
N TYR A 209 12.87 -3.20 19.02
CA TYR A 209 12.89 -1.79 18.65
C TYR A 209 12.26 -1.55 17.27
N LEU A 210 12.45 -2.47 16.33
CA LEU A 210 11.76 -2.44 15.04
C LEU A 210 10.25 -2.48 15.24
N VAL A 211 9.75 -3.43 16.05
CA VAL A 211 8.32 -3.58 16.31
C VAL A 211 7.75 -2.33 16.99
N TYR A 212 8.45 -1.76 17.97
CA TYR A 212 8.02 -0.51 18.61
C TYR A 212 8.02 0.68 17.66
N PHE A 213 9.03 0.80 16.80
CA PHE A 213 9.08 1.86 15.78
C PHE A 213 7.92 1.77 14.78
N SER A 214 7.62 0.55 14.32
CA SER A 214 6.49 0.27 13.43
C SER A 214 5.15 0.67 14.06
N ILE A 215 4.89 0.17 15.28
CA ILE A 215 3.67 0.48 16.03
C ILE A 215 3.56 1.99 16.31
N ALA A 216 4.64 2.63 16.76
CA ALA A 216 4.64 4.06 17.05
C ALA A 216 4.32 4.90 15.81
N SER A 217 4.89 4.55 14.65
CA SER A 217 4.63 5.23 13.38
C SER A 217 3.16 5.10 12.95
N HIS A 218 2.57 3.92 13.10
CA HIS A 218 1.13 3.71 12.84
C HIS A 218 0.24 4.46 13.84
N ILE A 219 0.61 4.53 15.12
CA ILE A 219 -0.12 5.32 16.13
C ILE A 219 -0.09 6.81 15.76
N VAL A 220 1.07 7.36 15.39
CA VAL A 220 1.18 8.76 14.93
C VAL A 220 0.26 9.01 13.73
N ALA A 221 0.26 8.09 12.76
CA ALA A 221 -0.65 8.18 11.61
C ALA A 221 -2.13 8.18 12.03
N ILE A 222 -2.54 7.29 12.92
CA ILE A 222 -3.93 7.22 13.43
C ILE A 222 -4.32 8.52 14.15
N VAL A 223 -3.44 9.06 14.98
CA VAL A 223 -3.67 10.33 15.69
C VAL A 223 -3.85 11.48 14.68
N MET A 224 -3.01 11.55 13.64
CA MET A 224 -3.14 12.58 12.61
C MET A 224 -4.41 12.41 11.76
N LEU A 225 -4.81 11.17 11.45
CA LEU A 225 -6.04 10.88 10.70
C LEU A 225 -7.30 11.20 11.52
N THR A 226 -7.29 10.99 12.84
CA THR A 226 -8.43 11.33 13.71
C THR A 226 -8.61 12.85 13.86
N MET A 227 -7.53 13.65 13.81
CA MET A 227 -7.62 15.12 13.79
C MET A 227 -8.41 15.67 12.59
N ILE A 228 -8.49 14.91 11.50
CA ILE A 228 -9.18 15.31 10.27
C ILE A 228 -10.49 14.54 10.05
N SER A 229 -10.81 13.53 10.86
CA SER A 229 -12.01 12.70 10.69
C SER A 229 -13.33 13.42 10.95
N GLY A 230 -13.32 14.44 11.83
CA GLY A 230 -14.50 15.28 12.10
C GLY A 230 -14.80 16.33 11.02
N ARG A 231 -13.94 16.50 10.01
CA ARG A 231 -14.13 17.49 8.96
C ARG A 231 -14.83 16.84 7.77
N ARG A 232 -16.13 17.08 7.63
CA ARG A 232 -16.88 16.68 6.43
C ARG A 232 -16.25 17.34 5.21
N PHE A 233 -15.72 16.53 4.29
CA PHE A 233 -15.17 16.97 3.00
C PHE A 233 -16.29 17.12 1.98
N TYR A 234 -17.22 18.06 2.22
CA TYR A 234 -18.27 18.45 1.28
C TYR A 234 -18.12 19.94 0.93
#